data_AF-A0A651HRD5-F1
#
_entry.id   AF-A0A651HRD5-F1
#
_cell.length_a   1.000
_cell.length_b   1.000
_cell.length_c   1.000
_cell.angle_alpha   90.00
_cell.angle_beta   90.00
_cell.angle_gamma   90.00
#
_symmetry.space_group_name_H-M   'P 1'
#
loop_
_entity.id
_entity.type
_entity.pdbx_description
1 polymer ?
#
loop_
_entity_poly.entity_id
_entity_poly.type
_entity_poly.pdbx_seq_one_letter_code
_entity_poly.pdbx_strand_id
1 'polypeptide(L)'
;MLTREDLESFLIRMDLEYEEIAEGMYLVRSREEKLPIVVHHSPPLLILRLKVMDLPEGGGSHEALFRTLLELNATDVVHGAYGLEEGELVLGLSMQLEGLDYTEFQASLESLHMAASEHMAQIKSLVSSAPVGG
;
A
#
# COMPACT_ATOMS: atom_id res chain seq x y z
N MET A 1 19.18 -10.83 -10.02
CA MET A 1 18.23 -10.41 -8.97
C MET A 1 18.40 -8.91 -8.78
N LEU A 2 17.30 -8.17 -8.75
CA LEU A 2 17.30 -6.73 -8.61
C LEU A 2 17.98 -6.30 -7.29
N THR A 3 19.00 -5.45 -7.39
CA THR A 3 19.76 -4.95 -6.23
C THR A 3 19.13 -3.67 -5.65
N ARG A 4 19.64 -3.20 -4.51
CA ARG A 4 19.23 -1.90 -3.95
C ARG A 4 19.57 -0.73 -4.89
N GLU A 5 20.73 -0.78 -5.53
CA GLU A 5 21.17 0.26 -6.48
C GLU A 5 20.28 0.30 -7.73
N ASP A 6 19.83 -0.87 -8.21
CA ASP A 6 18.86 -0.97 -9.30
C ASP A 6 17.50 -0.40 -8.88
N LEU A 7 17.04 -0.70 -7.66
CA LEU A 7 15.79 -0.15 -7.10
C LEU A 7 15.84 1.38 -7.02
N GLU A 8 16.92 1.94 -6.47
CA GLU A 8 17.10 3.39 -6.38
C GLU A 8 17.14 4.03 -7.78
N SER A 9 17.76 3.36 -8.75
CA SER A 9 17.75 3.81 -10.15
C SER A 9 16.33 3.85 -10.74
N PHE A 10 15.45 2.92 -10.36
CA PHE A 10 14.04 2.96 -10.77
C PHE A 10 13.31 4.15 -10.13
N LEU A 11 13.51 4.37 -8.83
CA LEU A 11 12.90 5.51 -8.11
C LEU A 11 13.32 6.85 -8.71
N ILE A 12 14.62 7.02 -9.01
CA ILE A 12 15.15 8.22 -9.67
C ILE A 12 14.55 8.38 -11.07
N ARG A 13 14.47 7.29 -11.85
CA ARG A 13 13.90 7.33 -13.21
C ARG A 13 12.43 7.74 -13.22
N MET A 14 11.69 7.41 -12.17
CA MET A 14 10.28 7.80 -11.98
C MET A 14 10.11 9.23 -11.44
N ASP A 15 11.19 9.97 -11.17
CA ASP A 15 11.17 11.29 -10.50
C ASP A 15 10.44 11.27 -9.15
N LEU A 16 10.57 10.15 -8.41
CA LEU A 16 9.98 9.99 -7.09
C LEU A 16 10.92 10.53 -6.00
N GLU A 17 10.34 11.16 -5.00
CA GLU A 17 11.06 11.50 -3.78
C GLU A 17 11.14 10.25 -2.90
N TYR A 18 12.34 9.89 -2.43
CA TYR A 18 12.53 8.74 -1.55
C TYR A 18 13.53 9.03 -0.44
N GLU A 19 13.29 8.40 0.71
CA GLU A 19 14.14 8.50 1.91
C GLU A 19 14.36 7.09 2.47
N GLU A 20 15.61 6.69 2.70
CA GLU A 20 15.90 5.43 3.39
C GLU A 20 15.66 5.61 4.89
N ILE A 21 14.61 4.95 5.41
CA ILE A 21 14.18 5.06 6.81
C ILE A 21 14.74 3.94 7.70
N ALA A 22 15.15 2.84 7.07
CA ALA A 22 15.90 1.73 7.67
C ALA A 22 16.64 1.00 6.54
N GLU A 23 17.56 0.07 6.89
CA GLU A 23 18.36 -0.65 5.90
C GLU A 23 17.49 -1.35 4.84
N GLY A 24 17.60 -0.91 3.58
CA GLY A 24 16.82 -1.46 2.46
C GLY A 24 15.32 -1.09 2.49
N MET A 25 14.90 -0.19 3.38
CA MET A 25 13.52 0.26 3.52
C MET A 25 13.42 1.75 3.19
N TYR A 26 12.63 2.05 2.17
CA TYR A 26 12.51 3.38 1.61
C TYR A 26 11.08 3.89 1.76
N LEU A 27 10.93 5.12 2.22
CA LEU A 27 9.67 5.83 2.20
C LEU A 27 9.59 6.64 0.91
N VAL A 28 8.73 6.21 0.00
CA VAL A 28 8.61 6.76 -1.35
C VAL A 28 7.36 7.62 -1.47
N ARG A 29 7.51 8.80 -2.06
CA ARG A 29 6.47 9.80 -2.28
C ARG A 29 6.47 10.25 -3.73
N SER A 30 5.28 10.29 -4.32
CA SER A 30 5.05 11.00 -5.58
C SER A 30 4.66 12.45 -5.27
N ARG A 31 4.98 13.36 -6.19
CA ARG A 31 4.51 14.76 -6.11
C ARG A 31 3.00 14.88 -6.34
N GLU A 32 2.43 13.92 -7.06
CA GLU A 32 1.02 13.92 -7.46
C GLU A 32 0.14 13.14 -6.46
N GLU A 33 0.65 11.99 -5.99
CA GLU A 33 -0.07 11.12 -5.06
C GLU A 33 0.18 11.49 -3.61
N LYS A 34 -0.88 11.51 -2.80
CA LYS A 34 -0.79 11.95 -1.40
C LYS A 34 -0.34 10.86 -0.44
N LEU A 35 -0.48 9.59 -0.83
CA LEU A 35 -0.23 8.45 0.06
C LEU A 35 1.19 7.91 -0.18
N PRO A 36 2.09 7.99 0.82
CA PRO A 36 3.42 7.43 0.68
C PRO A 36 3.37 5.90 0.63
N ILE A 37 4.33 5.30 -0.07
CA ILE A 37 4.52 3.86 -0.12
C ILE A 37 5.86 3.52 0.53
N VAL A 38 5.84 2.61 1.50
CA VAL A 38 7.06 1.97 2.00
C VAL A 38 7.46 0.88 1.01
N VAL A 39 8.67 1.00 0.48
CA VAL A 39 9.30 0.04 -0.42
C VAL A 39 10.42 -0.65 0.35
N HIS A 40 10.25 -1.93 0.64
CA HIS A 40 11.22 -2.71 1.43
C HIS A 40 11.88 -3.77 0.55
N HIS A 41 13.15 -3.52 0.24
CA HIS A 41 14.06 -4.47 -0.42
C HIS A 41 14.50 -5.50 0.62
N SER A 42 13.83 -6.66 0.64
CA SER A 42 14.05 -7.74 1.60
C SER A 42 14.28 -9.05 0.84
N PRO A 43 15.49 -9.27 0.26
CA PRO A 43 15.77 -10.42 -0.58
C PRO A 43 15.30 -11.75 0.03
N PRO A 44 14.61 -12.61 -0.75
CA PRO A 44 14.43 -12.55 -2.21
C PRO A 44 13.23 -11.71 -2.68
N LEU A 45 12.59 -10.94 -1.80
CA LEU A 45 11.35 -10.23 -2.08
C LEU A 45 11.52 -8.70 -2.10
N LEU A 46 10.68 -8.03 -2.88
CA LEU A 46 10.36 -6.62 -2.72
C LEU A 46 8.97 -6.51 -2.13
N ILE A 47 8.83 -5.78 -1.02
CA ILE A 47 7.54 -5.61 -0.36
C ILE A 47 7.13 -4.15 -0.47
N LEU A 48 5.92 -3.90 -0.97
CA LEU A 48 5.34 -2.57 -1.06
C LEU A 48 4.19 -2.46 -0.05
N ARG A 49 4.17 -1.39 0.74
CA ARG A 49 3.11 -1.10 1.71
C ARG A 49 2.66 0.35 1.60
N LEU A 50 1.39 0.55 1.30
CA LEU A 50 0.74 1.85 1.33
C LEU A 50 -0.13 1.92 2.58
N LYS A 51 0.14 2.89 3.46
CA LYS A 51 -0.75 3.19 4.58
C LYS A 51 -1.98 3.94 4.07
N VAL A 52 -3.16 3.35 4.24
CA VAL A 52 -4.43 3.95 3.78
C VAL A 52 -4.93 4.94 4.83
N MET A 53 -5.05 4.48 6.08
CA MET A 53 -5.45 5.30 7.24
C MET A 53 -5.23 4.55 8.55
N ASP A 54 -5.21 5.29 9.66
CA ASP A 54 -5.39 4.73 11.00
C ASP A 54 -6.84 4.28 11.19
N LEU A 55 -7.05 3.12 11.81
CA LEU A 55 -8.38 2.75 12.28
C LEU A 55 -8.69 3.52 13.57
N PRO A 56 -9.90 4.09 13.71
CA PRO A 56 -10.26 4.80 14.93
C PRO A 56 -10.32 3.84 16.12
N GLU A 57 -9.66 4.23 17.21
CA GLU A 57 -9.74 3.52 18.47
C GLU A 57 -11.12 3.70 19.12
N GLY A 58 -11.74 2.61 19.56
CA GLY A 58 -12.87 2.65 20.48
C GLY A 58 -14.28 2.90 19.92
N GLY A 59 -14.59 2.47 18.68
CA GLY A 59 -15.93 2.62 18.11
C GLY A 59 -16.44 1.37 17.38
N GLY A 60 -17.59 0.86 17.81
CA GLY A 60 -18.45 -0.07 17.05
C GLY A 60 -17.81 -1.33 16.47
N SER A 61 -18.60 -2.06 15.67
CA SER A 61 -18.09 -3.20 14.91
C SER A 61 -17.52 -2.72 13.57
N HIS A 62 -16.33 -3.21 13.20
CA HIS A 62 -15.74 -3.01 11.87
C HIS A 62 -16.16 -4.11 10.87
N GLU A 63 -17.17 -4.93 11.18
CA GLU A 63 -17.59 -6.06 10.32
C GLU A 63 -17.90 -5.63 8.89
N ALA A 64 -18.64 -4.52 8.71
CA ALA A 64 -18.98 -4.00 7.39
C ALA A 64 -17.73 -3.57 6.61
N LEU A 65 -16.79 -2.90 7.28
CA LEU A 65 -15.50 -2.53 6.69
C LEU A 65 -14.73 -3.79 6.27
N PHE A 66 -14.56 -4.76 7.17
CA PHE A 66 -13.76 -5.95 6.89
C PHE A 66 -14.36 -6.82 5.78
N ARG A 67 -15.68 -6.97 5.74
CA ARG A 67 -16.37 -7.61 4.62
C ARG A 67 -16.07 -6.89 3.31
N THR A 68 -16.24 -5.57 3.27
CA THR A 68 -15.96 -4.78 2.06
C THR A 68 -14.50 -4.90 1.63
N LEU A 69 -13.53 -4.84 2.54
CA LEU A 69 -12.11 -4.99 2.20
C LEU A 69 -11.82 -6.37 1.59
N LEU A 70 -12.41 -7.45 2.12
CA LEU A 70 -12.28 -8.79 1.57
C LEU A 70 -12.93 -8.93 0.18
N GLU A 71 -14.08 -8.28 -0.03
CA GLU A 71 -14.75 -8.24 -1.33
C GLU A 71 -13.91 -7.45 -2.35
N LEU A 72 -13.39 -6.27 -1.97
CA LEU A 72 -12.48 -5.47 -2.82
C LEU A 72 -11.21 -6.25 -3.20
N ASN A 73 -10.62 -6.99 -2.24
CA ASN A 73 -9.48 -7.87 -2.51
C ASN A 73 -9.79 -8.94 -3.57
N ALA A 74 -11.05 -9.36 -3.70
CA ALA A 74 -11.46 -10.38 -4.66
C ALA A 74 -11.90 -9.80 -6.01
N THR A 75 -12.38 -8.56 -6.06
CA THR A 75 -13.02 -8.00 -7.26
C THR A 75 -12.27 -6.88 -7.93
N ASP A 76 -11.63 -5.99 -7.17
CA ASP A 76 -11.18 -4.69 -7.67
C ASP A 76 -9.68 -4.45 -7.48
N VAL A 77 -9.09 -5.00 -6.41
CA VAL A 77 -7.65 -4.93 -6.20
C VAL A 77 -6.94 -5.85 -7.20
N VAL A 78 -6.33 -5.24 -8.23
CA VAL A 78 -5.58 -5.96 -9.27
C VAL A 78 -4.26 -6.51 -8.72
N HIS A 79 -3.53 -5.71 -7.96
CA HIS A 79 -2.26 -6.09 -7.34
C HIS A 79 -2.24 -5.74 -5.86
N GLY A 80 -2.04 -6.75 -5.03
CA GLY A 80 -1.96 -6.63 -3.58
C GLY A 80 -3.25 -7.02 -2.87
N ALA A 81 -3.31 -6.65 -1.61
CA ALA A 81 -4.47 -6.88 -0.76
C ALA A 81 -4.50 -5.87 0.39
N TYR A 82 -5.71 -5.50 0.79
CA TYR A 82 -5.93 -4.81 2.06
C TYR A 82 -5.60 -5.74 3.22
N GLY A 83 -4.95 -5.17 4.23
CA GLY A 83 -4.57 -5.84 5.47
C GLY A 83 -4.58 -4.88 6.65
N LEU A 84 -4.37 -5.43 7.84
CA LEU A 84 -4.24 -4.67 9.08
C LEU A 84 -2.84 -4.87 9.66
N GLU A 85 -2.22 -3.77 10.06
CA GLU A 85 -0.89 -3.76 10.66
C GLU A 85 -0.89 -2.74 11.80
N GLU A 86 -0.74 -3.19 13.05
CA GLU A 86 -0.63 -2.32 14.24
C GLU A 86 -1.73 -1.24 14.40
N GLY A 87 -2.96 -1.54 13.99
CA GLY A 87 -4.09 -0.59 14.04
C GLY A 87 -4.23 0.29 12.79
N GLU A 88 -3.35 0.11 11.81
CA GLU A 88 -3.40 0.77 10.52
C GLU A 88 -4.06 -0.13 9.47
N LEU A 89 -4.88 0.48 8.62
CA LEU A 89 -5.33 -0.14 7.38
C LEU A 89 -4.25 0.09 6.32
N VAL A 90 -3.71 -1.00 5.78
CA VAL A 90 -2.67 -0.98 4.75
C VAL A 90 -3.15 -1.66 3.48
N LEU A 91 -2.64 -1.23 2.33
CA LEU A 91 -2.75 -1.92 1.05
C LEU A 91 -1.32 -2.30 0.64
N GLY A 92 -1.06 -3.60 0.49
CA GLY A 92 0.30 -4.07 0.27
C GLY A 92 0.40 -5.26 -0.68
N LEU A 93 1.60 -5.45 -1.22
CA LEU A 93 1.94 -6.57 -2.09
C LEU A 93 3.39 -6.99 -1.89
N SER A 94 3.74 -8.19 -2.36
CA SER A 94 5.10 -8.70 -2.35
C SER A 94 5.43 -9.30 -3.72
N MET A 95 6.61 -9.02 -4.23
CA MET A 95 7.09 -9.47 -5.53
C MET A 95 8.46 -10.15 -5.38
N GLN A 96 8.80 -11.06 -6.30
CA GLN A 96 10.15 -11.61 -6.33
C GLN A 96 11.11 -10.60 -6.95
N LEU A 97 12.29 -10.43 -6.37
CA LEU A 97 13.36 -9.62 -6.97
C LEU A 97 14.00 -10.29 -8.19
N GLU A 98 13.77 -11.59 -8.38
CA GLU A 98 14.19 -12.30 -9.57
C GLU A 98 13.22 -12.01 -10.72
N GLY A 99 13.76 -11.45 -11.81
CA GLY A 99 12.96 -11.11 -12.99
C GLY A 99 12.21 -9.78 -12.92
N LEU A 100 12.08 -9.16 -11.74
CA LEU A 100 11.43 -7.86 -11.58
C LEU A 100 12.12 -6.79 -12.44
N ASP A 101 11.34 -6.17 -13.31
CA ASP A 101 11.78 -5.07 -14.16
C ASP A 101 11.15 -3.74 -13.77
N TYR A 102 11.61 -2.68 -14.43
CA TYR A 102 11.16 -1.31 -14.19
C TYR A 102 9.65 -1.14 -14.43
N THR A 103 9.11 -1.77 -15.47
CA THR A 103 7.71 -1.60 -15.87
C THR A 103 6.80 -2.28 -14.86
N GLU A 104 7.16 -3.47 -14.40
CA GLU A 104 6.42 -4.19 -13.36
C GLU A 104 6.46 -3.46 -12.02
N PHE A 105 7.61 -2.90 -11.63
CA PHE A 105 7.73 -2.07 -10.43
C PHE A 105 6.86 -0.80 -10.52
N GLN A 106 6.93 -0.08 -11.64
CA GLN A 106 6.12 1.12 -11.89
C GLN A 106 4.62 0.80 -11.84
N ALA A 107 4.18 -0.22 -12.58
CA ALA A 107 2.78 -0.62 -12.62
C ALA A 107 2.25 -1.05 -11.24
N SER A 108 3.10 -1.66 -10.41
CA SER A 108 2.73 -2.06 -9.05
C SER A 108 2.51 -0.87 -8.13
N LEU A 109 3.36 0.16 -8.19
CA LEU A 109 3.15 1.40 -7.43
C LEU A 109 1.86 2.11 -7.86
N GLU A 110 1.67 2.28 -9.17
CA GLU A 110 0.49 2.92 -9.75
C GLU A 110 -0.80 2.16 -9.39
N SER A 111 -0.78 0.83 -9.43
CA SER A 111 -1.92 -0.01 -9.06
C SER A 111 -2.31 0.16 -7.58
N LEU A 112 -1.34 0.24 -6.67
CA LEU A 112 -1.60 0.49 -5.25
C LEU A 112 -2.21 1.88 -5.03
N HIS A 113 -1.66 2.91 -5.68
CA HIS A 113 -2.18 4.28 -5.59
C HIS A 113 -3.60 4.38 -6.13
N MET A 114 -3.87 3.79 -7.30
CA MET A 114 -5.18 3.80 -7.94
C MET A 114 -6.24 3.14 -7.05
N ALA A 115 -5.99 1.92 -6.57
CA ALA A 115 -6.92 1.21 -5.70
C ALA A 115 -7.15 1.96 -4.38
N ALA A 116 -6.09 2.51 -3.76
CA ALA A 116 -6.23 3.28 -2.54
C ALA A 116 -7.07 4.55 -2.76
N SER A 117 -6.84 5.27 -3.86
CA SER A 117 -7.57 6.49 -4.21
C SER A 117 -9.04 6.22 -4.55
N GLU A 118 -9.33 5.17 -5.31
CA GLU A 118 -10.69 4.79 -5.71
C GLU A 118 -11.55 4.36 -4.52
N HIS A 119 -11.01 3.48 -3.66
CA HIS A 119 -11.78 2.93 -2.55
C HIS A 119 -11.85 3.86 -1.33
N MET A 120 -11.03 4.93 -1.28
CA MET A 120 -10.89 5.80 -0.10
C MET A 120 -12.21 6.36 0.41
N ALA A 121 -13.10 6.81 -0.49
CA ALA A 121 -14.38 7.41 -0.10
C ALA A 121 -15.31 6.38 0.57
N GLN A 122 -15.39 5.18 0.00
CA GLN A 122 -16.17 4.07 0.54
C GLN A 122 -15.63 3.63 1.91
N ILE A 123 -14.32 3.39 2.00
CA ILE A 123 -13.64 3.00 3.24
C ILE A 123 -13.93 4.01 4.36
N LYS A 124 -13.75 5.32 4.10
CA LYS A 124 -14.02 6.38 5.09
C LYS A 124 -15.48 6.40 5.58
N SER A 125 -16.43 6.13 4.69
CA SER A 125 -17.85 6.08 5.05
C SER A 125 -18.19 4.91 5.98
N LEU A 126 -17.54 3.77 5.79
CA LEU A 126 -17.73 2.58 6.63
C LEU A 126 -17.08 2.75 8.00
N VAL A 127 -15.96 3.47 8.06
CA VAL A 127 -15.32 3.84 9.34
C VAL A 127 -16.17 4.82 10.14
N SER A 128 -16.80 5.80 9.47
CA SER A 128 -17.62 6.83 10.13
C SER A 128 -19.02 6.34 10.54
N SER A 129 -19.50 5.24 9.95
CA SER A 129 -20.84 4.69 10.18
C SER A 129 -20.89 3.54 11.20
N ALA A 130 -19.73 3.14 11.75
CA ALA A 130 -19.68 2.13 12.81
C ALA A 130 -20.51 2.61 14.03
N PRO A 131 -21.60 1.92 14.39
CA PRO A 131 -22.46 2.37 15.48
C PRO A 131 -21.68 2.33 16.79
N VAL A 132 -21.66 3.44 17.52
CA VAL A 132 -21.23 3.48 18.92
C VAL A 132 -22.14 2.53 19.67
N GLY A 133 -21.60 1.40 20.15
CA GLY A 133 -22.37 0.35 20.79
C GLY A 133 -23.27 0.92 21.90
N GLY A 134 -24.55 0.52 21.86
CA GLY A 134 -25.51 0.75 22.93
C GLY A 134 -25.46 -0.32 24.01
#